data_AF-A0A7J9YYM6-F1
#
_entry.id   AF-A0A7J9YYM6-F1
#
_cell.length_a   1.000
_cell.length_b   1.000
_cell.length_c   1.000
_cell.angle_alpha   90.00
_cell.angle_beta   90.00
_cell.angle_gamma   90.00
#
_symmetry.space_group_name_H-M   'P 1'
#
loop_
_entity.id
_entity.type
_entity.pdbx_description
1 polymer ?
#
loop_
_entity_poly.entity_id
_entity_poly.type
_entity_poly.pdbx_seq_one_letter_code
_entity_poly.pdbx_strand_id
1 'polypeptide(L)'
;MGFLLITVGVIALIVLCLVLLARAYPGSGADLVDWKPTRSPELEAQLELDDVQQMIDAQNEYRRRRGEADLTEEDAERMAREDEAIRERTWRGL
;
A
#
# COMPACT_ATOMS: atom_id res chain seq x y z
N MET A 1 -7.13 -44.26 -3.63
CA MET A 1 -5.88 -43.78 -4.27
C MET A 1 -6.12 -43.10 -5.62
N GLY A 2 -6.79 -43.73 -6.59
CA GLY A 2 -7.00 -43.12 -7.93
C GLY A 2 -7.72 -41.76 -7.92
N PHE A 3 -8.81 -41.61 -7.15
CA PHE A 3 -9.52 -40.33 -7.02
C PHE A 3 -8.62 -39.18 -6.54
N LEU A 4 -7.78 -39.43 -5.53
CA LEU A 4 -6.88 -38.42 -4.98
C LEU A 4 -5.82 -37.98 -6.01
N LEU A 5 -5.24 -38.94 -6.74
CA LEU A 5 -4.27 -38.63 -7.80
C LEU A 5 -4.89 -37.83 -8.94
N ILE A 6 -6.13 -38.15 -9.33
CA ILE A 6 -6.85 -37.42 -10.37
C ILE A 6 -7.15 -35.99 -9.90
N THR A 7 -7.68 -35.82 -8.69
CA THR A 7 -8.00 -34.49 -8.15
C THR A 7 -6.76 -33.62 -8.02
N VAL A 8 -5.66 -34.15 -7.46
CA VAL A 8 -4.39 -33.42 -7.36
C VAL A 8 -3.81 -33.12 -8.73
N GLY A 9 -3.91 -34.05 -9.68
CA GLY A 9 -3.46 -33.86 -11.06
C GLY A 9 -4.21 -32.74 -11.78
N VAL A 10 -5.53 -32.65 -11.61
CA VAL A 10 -6.34 -31.58 -12.19
C VAL A 10 -5.99 -30.22 -11.58
N ILE A 11 -5.83 -30.14 -10.25
CA ILE A 11 -5.43 -28.90 -9.58
C ILE A 11 -4.03 -28.46 -10.06
N ALA A 12 -3.07 -29.38 -10.11
CA ALA A 12 -1.72 -29.09 -10.58
C ALA A 12 -1.72 -28.62 -12.05
N LEU A 13 -2.57 -29.20 -12.89
CA LEU A 13 -2.74 -28.77 -14.28
C LEU A 13 -3.29 -27.34 -14.37
N ILE A 14 -4.33 -27.01 -13.59
CA ILE A 14 -4.90 -25.67 -13.56
C ILE A 14 -3.85 -24.65 -13.11
N VAL A 15 -3.12 -24.93 -12.03
CA VAL A 15 -2.05 -24.06 -11.54
C VAL A 15 -0.97 -23.88 -12.59
N LEU A 16 -0.55 -24.95 -13.26
CA LEU A 16 0.43 -24.89 -14.35
C LEU A 16 -0.05 -23.99 -15.50
N CYS A 17 -1.32 -24.13 -15.91
CA CYS A 17 -1.90 -23.27 -16.94
C CYS A 17 -1.90 -21.79 -16.53
N LEU A 18 -2.25 -21.48 -15.28
CA LEU A 18 -2.23 -20.10 -14.77
C LEU A 18 -0.81 -19.52 -14.74
N VAL A 19 0.18 -20.30 -14.30
CA VAL A 19 1.59 -19.87 -14.28
C VAL A 19 2.11 -19.62 -15.70
N LEU A 20 1.79 -20.51 -16.64
CA LEU A 20 2.19 -20.33 -18.04
C LEU A 20 1.52 -19.11 -18.67
N LEU A 21 0.23 -18.88 -18.39
CA LEU A 21 -0.49 -17.72 -18.87
C LEU A 21 0.12 -16.42 -18.30
N ALA A 22 0.36 -16.37 -16.99
CA ALA A 22 0.98 -15.21 -16.33
C ALA A 22 2.40 -14.94 -16.85
N ARG A 23 3.17 -15.99 -17.17
CA ARG A 23 4.53 -15.86 -17.70
C ARG A 23 4.58 -15.50 -19.18
N ALA A 24 3.58 -15.91 -19.96
CA ALA A 24 3.48 -15.59 -21.37
C ALA A 24 2.84 -14.21 -21.61
N TYR A 25 2.10 -13.67 -20.64
CA TYR A 25 1.46 -12.37 -20.75
C TYR A 25 2.39 -11.24 -20.26
N PRO A 26 2.77 -10.27 -21.11
CA PRO A 26 3.69 -9.18 -20.75
C PRO A 26 3.02 -8.00 -20.01
N GLY A 27 1.69 -7.98 -19.90
CA GLY A 27 0.92 -6.93 -19.23
C GLY A 27 0.66 -7.21 -17.75
N SER A 28 0.22 -6.17 -17.02
CA SER A 28 -0.23 -6.30 -15.64
C SER A 28 -1.56 -7.06 -15.60
N GLY A 29 -1.83 -7.85 -14.56
CA GLY A 29 -3.16 -8.47 -14.37
C GLY A 29 -4.31 -7.44 -14.29
N ALA A 30 -3.98 -6.17 -13.98
CA ALA A 30 -4.91 -5.05 -14.05
C ALA A 30 -5.38 -4.73 -15.48
N ASP A 31 -4.53 -4.99 -16.49
CA ASP A 31 -4.83 -4.75 -17.90
C ASP A 31 -5.86 -5.77 -18.43
N LEU A 32 -5.90 -6.98 -17.85
CA LEU A 32 -6.87 -8.03 -18.22
C LEU A 32 -8.33 -7.68 -17.87
N VAL A 33 -8.53 -6.81 -16.89
CA VAL A 33 -9.86 -6.41 -16.39
C VAL A 33 -10.24 -4.99 -16.83
N ASP A 34 -9.43 -4.36 -17.72
CA ASP A 34 -9.55 -2.95 -18.11
C ASP A 34 -9.70 -2.03 -16.89
N TRP A 35 -8.89 -2.27 -15.85
CA TRP A 35 -8.91 -1.45 -14.65
C TRP A 35 -8.36 -0.05 -14.99
N LYS A 36 -9.26 0.91 -15.18
CA LYS A 36 -8.92 2.33 -15.30
C LYS A 36 -9.07 3.01 -13.93
N PRO A 37 -8.07 3.76 -13.44
CA PRO A 37 -8.22 4.59 -12.26
C PRO A 37 -9.45 5.49 -12.41
N THR A 38 -10.34 5.49 -11.41
CA THR A 38 -11.56 6.30 -11.43
C THR A 38 -11.30 7.80 -11.32
N ARG A 39 -10.06 8.21 -11.03
CA ARG A 39 -9.64 9.60 -10.77
C ARG A 39 -8.40 9.92 -11.59
N SER A 40 -8.23 11.20 -11.94
CA SER A 40 -7.01 11.64 -12.62
C SER A 40 -5.84 11.69 -11.63
N PRO A 41 -4.60 11.55 -12.10
CA PRO A 41 -3.40 11.61 -11.25
C PRO A 41 -3.29 12.93 -10.47
N GLU A 42 -3.70 14.06 -11.08
CA GLU A 42 -3.64 15.36 -10.44
C GLU A 42 -4.65 15.51 -9.30
N LEU A 43 -5.80 14.83 -9.41
CA LEU A 43 -6.80 14.78 -8.35
C LEU A 43 -6.35 13.86 -7.22
N GLU A 44 -5.71 12.75 -7.54
CA GLU A 44 -5.16 11.83 -6.54
C GLU A 44 -4.06 12.51 -5.71
N ALA A 45 -3.13 13.22 -6.35
CA ALA A 45 -2.12 14.00 -5.65
C ALA A 45 -2.71 15.10 -4.74
N GLN A 46 -3.77 15.77 -5.17
CA GLN A 46 -4.48 16.75 -4.33
C GLN A 46 -5.14 16.09 -3.11
N LEU A 47 -5.78 14.95 -3.32
CA LEU A 47 -6.42 14.19 -2.23
C LEU A 47 -5.40 13.68 -1.21
N GLU A 48 -4.22 13.25 -1.66
CA GLU A 48 -3.14 12.84 -0.76
C GLU A 48 -2.65 14.00 0.11
N LEU A 49 -2.49 15.20 -0.46
CA LEU A 49 -2.13 16.40 0.30
C LEU A 49 -3.23 16.79 1.31
N ASP A 50 -4.49 16.75 0.89
CA ASP A 50 -5.64 17.05 1.75
C ASP A 50 -5.77 16.03 2.90
N ASP A 51 -5.47 14.75 2.65
CA ASP A 51 -5.49 13.70 3.68
C ASP A 51 -4.40 13.94 4.74
N VAL A 52 -3.19 14.35 4.34
CA VAL A 52 -2.12 14.72 5.28
C VAL A 52 -2.53 15.91 6.14
N GLN A 53 -3.11 16.95 5.52
CA GLN A 53 -3.56 18.13 6.26
C GLN A 53 -4.65 17.77 7.28
N GLN A 54 -5.62 16.93 6.89
CA GLN A 54 -6.65 16.45 7.81
C GLN A 54 -6.07 15.69 9.00
N MET A 55 -5.03 14.89 8.80
CA MET A 55 -4.34 14.19 9.89
C MET A 55 -3.66 15.17 10.86
N ILE A 56 -2.99 16.20 10.34
CA ILE A 56 -2.35 17.24 11.16
C ILE A 56 -3.42 18.00 11.97
N ASP A 57 -4.51 18.40 11.33
CA ASP A 57 -5.60 19.14 11.97
C ASP A 57 -6.25 18.35 13.10
N ALA A 58 -6.48 17.05 12.89
CA ALA A 58 -7.00 16.15 13.92
C ALA A 58 -6.04 16.06 15.12
N GLN A 59 -4.74 15.90 14.88
CA GLN A 59 -3.75 15.88 15.96
C GLN A 59 -3.70 17.21 16.73
N ASN A 60 -3.78 18.33 16.01
CA ASN A 60 -3.77 19.66 16.60
C ASN A 60 -5.03 19.91 17.45
N GLU A 61 -6.19 19.39 17.05
CA GLU A 61 -7.38 19.43 17.90
C GLU A 61 -7.12 18.77 19.28
N TYR A 62 -6.50 17.59 19.30
CA TYR A 62 -6.15 16.92 20.55
C TYR A 62 -5.07 17.68 21.34
N ARG A 63 -4.05 18.23 20.67
CA ARG A 63 -2.99 19.04 21.30
C ARG A 63 -3.54 20.31 21.95
N ARG A 64 -4.43 21.02 21.26
CA ARG A 64 -5.13 22.21 21.79
C ARG A 64 -5.95 21.89 23.03
N ARG A 65 -6.66 20.75 23.05
CA ARG A 65 -7.40 20.30 24.25
C ARG A 65 -6.49 20.04 25.45
N ARG A 66 -5.22 19.69 25.22
CA ARG A 66 -4.19 19.49 26.27
C ARG A 66 -3.38 20.76 26.58
N GLY A 67 -3.59 21.85 25.84
CA GLY A 67 -2.79 23.08 25.97
C GLY A 67 -1.38 22.96 25.40
N GLU A 68 -1.14 21.99 24.52
CA GLU A 68 0.13 21.81 23.81
C GLU A 68 0.18 22.70 22.56
N ALA A 69 1.39 23.00 22.08
CA ALA A 69 1.58 23.73 20.84
C ALA A 69 1.13 22.91 19.63
N ASP A 70 0.55 23.61 18.65
CA ASP A 70 0.13 23.05 17.37
C ASP A 70 1.35 22.52 16.59
N LEU A 71 1.12 21.43 15.89
CA LEU A 71 2.06 20.75 15.02
C LEU A 71 1.99 21.35 13.61
N THR A 72 3.13 21.69 13.04
CA THR A 72 3.23 22.16 11.66
C THR A 72 3.53 21.01 10.70
N GLU A 73 3.39 21.25 9.40
CA GLU A 73 3.77 20.29 8.35
C GLU A 73 5.28 19.97 8.42
N GLU A 74 6.13 20.96 8.66
CA GLU A 74 7.58 20.77 8.84
C GLU A 74 7.90 19.89 10.06
N ASP A 75 7.11 19.99 11.13
CA ASP A 75 7.23 19.13 12.30
C ASP A 75 6.82 17.69 11.96
N ALA A 76 5.73 17.52 11.21
CA ALA A 76 5.28 16.21 10.74
C ALA A 76 6.34 15.53 9.88
N GLU A 77 6.93 16.24 8.92
CA GLU A 77 8.03 15.72 8.10
C GLU A 77 9.26 15.34 8.93
N ARG A 78 9.64 16.18 9.89
CA ARG A 78 10.80 15.91 10.75
C ARG A 78 10.59 14.63 11.56
N MET A 79 9.41 14.46 12.16
CA MET A 79 9.08 13.23 12.89
C MET A 79 9.06 12.01 11.98
N ALA A 80 8.53 12.13 10.75
CA ALA A 80 8.52 11.03 9.78
C ALA A 80 9.95 10.58 9.43
N ARG A 81 10.86 11.52 9.17
CA ARG A 81 12.29 11.23 8.91
C ARG A 81 12.97 10.55 10.09
N GLU A 82 12.66 10.97 11.31
CA GLU A 82 13.19 10.36 12.52
C GLU A 82 12.68 8.92 12.71
N ASP A 83 11.38 8.69 12.48
CA ASP A 83 10.75 7.37 12.55
C ASP A 83 11.32 6.41 11.49
N GLU A 84 11.53 6.86 10.26
CA GLU A 84 12.20 6.08 9.21
C GLU A 84 13.62 5.70 9.62
N ALA A 85 14.40 6.64 10.15
CA ALA A 85 15.75 6.38 10.63
C ALA A 85 15.77 5.37 11.78
N ILE A 86 14.77 5.37 12.66
CA ILE A 86 14.61 4.37 13.72
C ILE A 86 14.27 3.01 13.11
N ARG A 87 13.28 2.94 12.22
CA ARG A 87 12.88 1.69 11.54
C ARG A 87 14.03 1.04 10.80
N GLU A 88 14.82 1.82 10.06
CA GLU A 88 15.99 1.30 9.35
C GLU A 88 17.04 0.73 10.31
N ARG A 89 17.25 1.36 11.47
CA ARG A 89 18.17 0.85 12.49
C ARG A 89 17.66 -0.43 13.12
N THR A 90 16.36 -0.51 13.41
CA THR A 90 15.72 -1.72 13.94
C THR A 90 15.78 -2.86 12.93
N TRP A 91 15.54 -2.59 11.64
CA TRP A 91 15.61 -3.57 10.57
C TRP A 91 17.04 -4.08 10.31
N ARG A 92 18.05 -3.19 10.34
CA ARG A 92 19.47 -3.56 10.19
C ARG A 92 20.07 -4.28 11.42
N GLY A 93 19.34 -4.31 12.54
CA GLY A 93 19.77 -4.96 13.78
C GLY A 93 19.32 -6.42 13.94
N LEU A 94 18.59 -6.98 12.96
CA LEU A 94 18.23 -8.40 12.82
C LEU A 94 19.03 -9.04 11.68
#